data_AF-A0A9D6MRV1-F1
#
_entry.id   AF-A0A9D6MRV1-F1
#
_cell.length_a   1.000
_cell.length_b   1.000
_cell.length_c   1.000
_cell.angle_alpha   90.00
_cell.angle_beta   90.00
_cell.angle_gamma   90.00
#
_symmetry.space_group_name_H-M   'P 1'
#
loop_
_entity.id
_entity.type
_entity.pdbx_description
1 polymer ?
#
loop_
_entity_poly.entity_id
_entity_poly.type
_entity_poly.pdbx_seq_one_letter_code
_entity_poly.pdbx_strand_id
1 'polypeptide(L)'
;MILAIVLLSGTAAVLADPPEPWLKGVASAILPGAGQASNGDYGDAALHFGVFAVSVYGALRYKDRSDWLDADERYDEDNNREFINRTTLHYDYAVRLASDTTLYSGYAAYRDARQRDNSGFRTPAPRESLGDLARAPFSFNYLSRPTTFIPLAVEVALLYHYRDSKDAYAIYRADDVSERDLHVFNLTANEMTAVGEEAFFRGFLNNEFSSRYGDGTGLAVSSVIFGLAHTGQGQTANALQATAAGFYFGWLHQKNGYTTGEGVALHYWFNVLAGAAAIHNGGRAELLHIQLPF
;
A
#
# COMPACT_ATOMS: atom_id res chain seq x y z
N MET A 1 -11.29 -7.27 10.46
CA MET A 1 -11.31 -6.51 11.74
C MET A 1 -12.11 -5.24 11.49
N ILE A 2 -13.40 -5.26 11.86
CA ILE A 2 -14.39 -4.21 11.55
C ILE A 2 -14.25 -3.08 12.57
N LEU A 3 -13.88 -1.88 12.12
CA LEU A 3 -13.76 -0.70 12.96
C LEU A 3 -15.15 -0.14 13.27
N ALA A 4 -15.52 -0.11 14.55
CA ALA A 4 -16.77 0.47 15.02
C ALA A 4 -16.73 1.99 14.85
N ILE A 5 -17.62 2.51 14.01
CA ILE A 5 -17.84 3.94 13.78
C ILE A 5 -18.74 4.47 14.90
N VAL A 6 -18.22 5.37 15.74
CA VAL A 6 -19.04 6.22 16.61
C VAL A 6 -19.40 7.47 15.81
N LEU A 7 -20.63 7.51 15.29
CA LEU A 7 -21.26 8.72 14.76
C LEU A 7 -21.68 9.60 15.93
N LEU A 8 -20.98 10.73 16.11
CA LEU A 8 -21.47 11.83 16.95
C LEU A 8 -22.01 12.94 16.05
N SER A 9 -23.32 13.12 16.13
CA SER A 9 -24.10 14.19 15.50
C SER A 9 -24.11 15.47 16.35
N GLY A 10 -23.97 16.62 15.68
CA GLY A 10 -24.17 17.99 16.23
C GLY A 10 -22.89 18.59 16.82
N THR A 11 -22.44 19.80 16.49
CA THR A 11 -23.11 21.05 16.09
C THR A 11 -22.13 21.90 15.25
N ALA A 12 -22.66 22.78 14.40
CA ALA A 12 -21.87 23.69 13.58
C ALA A 12 -21.27 24.85 14.40
N ALA A 13 -20.06 25.25 14.01
CA ALA A 13 -19.40 26.54 14.26
C ALA A 13 -18.90 26.84 15.68
N VAL A 14 -17.70 26.34 15.98
CA VAL A 14 -16.66 27.13 16.64
C VAL A 14 -15.51 27.24 15.64
N LEU A 15 -15.08 28.47 15.32
CA LEU A 15 -13.83 28.73 14.60
C LEU A 15 -12.68 28.31 15.52
N ALA A 16 -12.47 27.00 15.65
CA ALA A 16 -11.23 26.45 16.17
C ALA A 16 -10.14 26.78 15.15
N ASP A 17 -8.91 27.00 15.65
CA ASP A 17 -7.75 27.09 14.78
C ASP A 17 -7.78 25.95 13.74
N PRO A 18 -7.41 26.23 12.48
CA PRO A 18 -7.46 25.21 11.44
C PRO A 18 -6.71 23.96 11.93
N PRO A 19 -7.30 22.77 11.83
CA PRO A 19 -6.73 21.58 12.44
C PRO A 19 -5.31 21.36 11.93
N GLU A 20 -4.42 21.05 12.85
CA GLU A 20 -3.02 20.78 12.60
C GLU A 20 -2.83 19.81 11.42
N PRO A 21 -1.79 19.97 10.57
CA PRO A 21 -1.61 19.16 9.36
C PRO A 21 -1.74 17.65 9.57
N TRP A 22 -1.22 17.12 10.69
CA TRP A 22 -1.32 15.70 11.01
C TRP A 22 -2.76 15.23 11.27
N LEU A 23 -3.63 16.06 11.87
CA LEU A 23 -5.04 15.72 12.11
C LEU A 23 -5.75 15.54 10.77
N LYS A 24 -5.45 16.41 9.80
CA LYS A 24 -5.99 16.32 8.45
C LYS A 24 -5.52 15.05 7.74
N GLY A 25 -4.24 14.70 7.90
CA GLY A 25 -3.70 13.44 7.37
C GLY A 25 -4.37 12.21 7.98
N VAL A 26 -4.54 12.17 9.31
CA VAL A 26 -5.25 11.09 10.01
C VAL A 26 -6.73 11.03 9.59
N ALA A 27 -7.41 12.18 9.52
CA ALA A 27 -8.80 12.23 9.10
C ALA A 27 -9.00 11.64 7.69
N SER A 28 -8.14 12.00 6.74
CA SER A 28 -8.16 11.42 5.38
C SER A 28 -7.75 9.95 5.32
N ALA A 29 -6.91 9.47 6.23
CA ALA A 29 -6.56 8.05 6.34
C ALA A 29 -7.66 7.20 7.00
N ILE A 30 -8.67 7.82 7.62
CA ILE A 30 -9.87 7.14 8.13
C ILE A 30 -11.01 7.25 7.12
N LEU A 31 -11.21 8.45 6.57
CA LEU A 31 -12.24 8.76 5.59
C LEU A 31 -11.60 9.56 4.45
N PRO A 32 -11.28 8.92 3.31
CA PRO A 32 -10.60 9.58 2.20
C PRO A 32 -11.32 10.85 1.76
N GLY A 33 -10.56 11.94 1.62
CA GLY A 33 -11.07 13.27 1.28
C GLY A 33 -11.41 14.17 2.48
N ALA A 34 -11.53 13.65 3.71
CA ALA A 34 -11.93 14.46 4.87
C ALA A 34 -10.92 15.59 5.21
N GLY A 35 -9.63 15.29 5.18
CA GLY A 35 -8.55 16.26 5.36
C GLY A 35 -8.44 17.26 4.21
N GLN A 36 -8.70 16.84 2.97
CA GLN A 36 -8.81 17.75 1.81
C GLN A 36 -9.97 18.74 1.99
N ALA A 37 -11.15 18.25 2.40
CA ALA A 37 -12.30 19.12 2.69
C ALA A 37 -11.98 20.11 3.83
N SER A 38 -11.24 19.66 4.85
CA SER A 38 -10.75 20.52 5.93
C SER A 38 -9.72 21.56 5.47
N ASN A 39 -8.97 21.26 4.40
CA ASN A 39 -8.10 22.22 3.72
C ASN A 39 -8.84 23.21 2.81
N GLY A 40 -10.15 23.00 2.57
CA GLY A 40 -10.93 23.76 1.59
C GLY A 40 -10.84 23.23 0.15
N ASP A 41 -10.17 22.10 -0.06
CA ASP A 41 -9.95 21.50 -1.38
C ASP A 41 -11.08 20.52 -1.73
N TYR A 42 -12.30 21.04 -1.91
CA TYR A 42 -13.50 20.20 -2.09
C TYR A 42 -13.46 19.33 -3.35
N GLY A 43 -12.77 19.76 -4.40
CA GLY A 43 -12.59 18.96 -5.62
C GLY A 43 -11.77 17.69 -5.35
N ASP A 44 -10.62 17.84 -4.69
CA ASP A 44 -9.77 16.72 -4.32
C ASP A 44 -10.43 15.82 -3.27
N ALA A 45 -11.18 16.43 -2.34
CA ALA A 45 -11.98 15.68 -1.37
C ALA A 45 -13.00 14.75 -2.06
N ALA A 46 -13.76 15.30 -3.01
CA ALA A 46 -14.75 14.53 -3.77
C ALA A 46 -14.09 13.44 -4.62
N LEU A 47 -12.92 13.72 -5.21
CA LEU A 47 -12.17 12.73 -5.99
C LEU A 47 -11.70 11.56 -5.13
N HIS A 48 -11.02 11.83 -4.01
CA HIS A 48 -10.54 10.78 -3.11
C HIS A 48 -11.70 9.93 -2.55
N PHE A 49 -12.75 10.59 -2.06
CA PHE A 49 -13.91 9.88 -1.53
C PHE A 49 -14.64 9.09 -2.62
N GLY A 50 -14.79 9.64 -3.82
CA GLY A 50 -15.46 8.99 -4.94
C GLY A 50 -14.75 7.71 -5.39
N VAL A 51 -13.42 7.77 -5.57
CA VAL A 51 -12.61 6.58 -5.91
C VAL A 51 -12.72 5.54 -4.80
N PHE A 52 -12.57 5.94 -3.53
CA PHE A 52 -12.72 5.04 -2.39
C PHE A 52 -14.11 4.38 -2.35
N ALA A 53 -15.19 5.15 -2.45
CA ALA A 53 -16.56 4.65 -2.35
C ALA A 53 -16.91 3.66 -3.47
N VAL A 54 -16.52 3.97 -4.72
CA VAL A 54 -16.72 3.07 -5.86
C VAL A 54 -15.92 1.77 -5.67
N SER A 55 -14.69 1.88 -5.17
CA SER A 55 -13.82 0.71 -4.94
C SER A 55 -14.34 -0.18 -3.82
N VAL A 56 -14.78 0.40 -2.69
CA VAL A 56 -15.45 -0.35 -1.60
C VAL A 56 -16.73 -1.02 -2.10
N TYR A 57 -17.56 -0.31 -2.87
CA TYR A 57 -18.76 -0.90 -3.47
C TYR A 57 -18.42 -2.08 -4.38
N GLY A 58 -17.39 -1.93 -5.23
CA GLY A 58 -16.89 -3.01 -6.09
C GLY A 58 -16.41 -4.21 -5.28
N ALA A 59 -15.61 -4.00 -4.23
CA ALA A 59 -15.14 -5.05 -3.34
C ALA A 59 -16.30 -5.82 -2.69
N LEU A 60 -17.26 -5.12 -2.09
CA LEU A 60 -18.45 -5.75 -1.52
C LEU A 60 -19.25 -6.54 -2.57
N ARG A 61 -19.42 -5.97 -3.76
CA ARG A 61 -20.13 -6.59 -4.88
C ARG A 61 -19.49 -7.91 -5.36
N TYR A 62 -18.17 -7.99 -5.34
CA TYR A 62 -17.43 -9.21 -5.68
C TYR A 62 -17.40 -10.21 -4.52
N LYS A 63 -17.28 -9.73 -3.29
CA LYS A 63 -17.35 -10.58 -2.09
C LYS A 63 -18.68 -11.31 -1.95
N ASP A 64 -19.78 -10.70 -2.37
CA ASP A 64 -21.12 -11.31 -2.32
C ASP A 64 -21.36 -12.37 -3.41
N ARG A 65 -20.37 -12.64 -4.28
CA ARG A 65 -20.47 -13.68 -5.31
C ARG A 65 -20.18 -15.05 -4.70
N SER A 66 -20.88 -16.08 -5.16
CA SER A 66 -20.76 -17.44 -4.63
C SER A 66 -19.42 -18.12 -4.92
N ASP A 67 -18.68 -17.62 -5.91
CA ASP A 67 -17.37 -18.09 -6.31
C ASP A 67 -16.23 -17.20 -5.76
N TRP A 68 -16.53 -16.22 -4.89
CA TRP A 68 -15.47 -15.51 -4.18
C TRP A 68 -14.78 -16.45 -3.20
N LEU A 69 -13.45 -16.42 -3.20
CA LEU A 69 -12.63 -17.24 -2.32
C LEU A 69 -12.18 -16.42 -1.12
N ASP A 70 -12.43 -16.94 0.07
CA ASP A 70 -11.89 -16.34 1.28
C ASP A 70 -10.41 -16.69 1.49
N ALA A 71 -9.86 -16.18 2.59
CA ALA A 71 -8.47 -16.37 2.96
C ALA A 71 -8.08 -17.86 3.14
N ASP A 72 -8.94 -18.66 3.77
CA ASP A 72 -8.66 -20.04 4.14
C ASP A 72 -8.80 -20.96 2.92
N GLU A 73 -9.63 -20.57 1.94
CA GLU A 73 -9.77 -21.27 0.66
C GLU A 73 -8.64 -20.96 -0.32
N ARG A 74 -8.07 -19.75 -0.25
CA ARG A 74 -7.07 -19.25 -1.20
C ARG A 74 -5.64 -19.55 -0.79
N TYR A 75 -5.30 -19.41 0.48
CA TYR A 75 -3.91 -19.47 0.93
C TYR A 75 -3.60 -20.82 1.58
N ASP A 76 -2.68 -21.56 0.96
CA ASP A 76 -2.07 -22.77 1.52
C ASP A 76 -0.66 -22.40 1.99
N GLU A 77 -0.59 -21.91 3.23
CA GLU A 77 0.66 -21.43 3.85
C GLU A 77 1.70 -22.54 4.02
N ASP A 78 1.25 -23.77 4.29
CA ASP A 78 2.13 -24.93 4.45
C ASP A 78 2.88 -25.29 3.16
N ASN A 79 2.28 -24.99 2.01
CA ASN A 79 2.85 -25.26 0.70
C ASN A 79 3.32 -24.01 -0.06
N ASN A 80 3.21 -22.82 0.54
CA ASN A 80 3.49 -21.52 -0.09
C ASN A 80 2.69 -21.30 -1.38
N ARG A 81 1.38 -21.59 -1.35
CA ARG A 81 0.53 -21.49 -2.54
C ARG A 81 -0.64 -20.55 -2.33
N GLU A 82 -1.01 -19.92 -3.43
CA GLU A 82 -2.20 -19.10 -3.55
C GLU A 82 -3.08 -19.64 -4.66
N PHE A 83 -4.39 -19.66 -4.48
CA PHE A 83 -5.34 -19.90 -5.55
C PHE A 83 -6.18 -18.66 -5.86
N ILE A 84 -6.28 -18.29 -7.14
CA ILE A 84 -7.04 -17.11 -7.57
C ILE A 84 -7.97 -17.41 -8.75
N ASN A 85 -9.20 -16.91 -8.67
CA ASN A 85 -10.15 -16.88 -9.78
C ASN A 85 -10.52 -15.42 -10.13
N ARG A 86 -11.35 -15.23 -11.16
CA ARG A 86 -11.64 -13.89 -11.67
C ARG A 86 -12.35 -13.01 -10.64
N THR A 87 -13.29 -13.59 -9.91
CA THR A 87 -14.07 -12.88 -8.89
C THR A 87 -13.16 -12.39 -7.76
N THR A 88 -12.27 -13.25 -7.26
CA THR A 88 -11.29 -12.91 -6.22
C THR A 88 -10.25 -11.90 -6.73
N LEU A 89 -9.78 -12.02 -7.97
CA LEU A 89 -8.85 -11.05 -8.57
C LEU A 89 -9.46 -9.64 -8.65
N HIS A 90 -10.73 -9.54 -9.05
CA HIS A 90 -11.42 -8.25 -9.07
C HIS A 90 -11.71 -7.70 -7.67
N TYR A 91 -12.02 -8.57 -6.72
CA TYR A 91 -12.16 -8.20 -5.31
C TYR A 91 -10.84 -7.60 -4.79
N ASP A 92 -9.72 -8.26 -5.01
CA ASP A 92 -8.40 -7.77 -4.56
C ASP A 92 -8.06 -6.42 -5.17
N TYR A 93 -8.30 -6.26 -6.47
CA TYR A 93 -8.04 -4.98 -7.14
C TYR A 93 -8.86 -3.85 -6.50
N ALA A 94 -10.14 -4.11 -6.22
CA ALA A 94 -11.03 -3.15 -5.62
C ALA A 94 -10.64 -2.82 -4.16
N VAL A 95 -10.25 -3.83 -3.37
CA VAL A 95 -9.74 -3.62 -2.00
C VAL A 95 -8.44 -2.83 -2.02
N ARG A 96 -7.51 -3.17 -2.92
CA ARG A 96 -6.22 -2.52 -3.05
C ARG A 96 -6.36 -1.05 -3.45
N LEU A 97 -7.21 -0.78 -4.44
CA LEU A 97 -7.52 0.60 -4.83
C LEU A 97 -8.16 1.40 -3.68
N ALA A 98 -9.04 0.78 -2.89
CA ALA A 98 -9.64 1.44 -1.73
C ALA A 98 -8.62 1.73 -0.61
N SER A 99 -7.78 0.74 -0.25
CA SER A 99 -6.76 0.89 0.79
C SER A 99 -5.72 1.94 0.39
N ASP A 100 -5.22 1.87 -0.85
CA ASP A 100 -4.13 2.73 -1.31
C ASP A 100 -4.61 4.17 -1.55
N THR A 101 -5.88 4.33 -1.95
CA THR A 101 -6.54 5.64 -1.97
C THR A 101 -6.59 6.25 -0.57
N THR A 102 -6.84 5.43 0.46
CA THR A 102 -6.89 5.89 1.85
C THR A 102 -5.52 6.34 2.34
N LEU A 103 -4.49 5.55 2.09
CA LEU A 103 -3.11 5.88 2.45
C LEU A 103 -2.64 7.16 1.73
N TYR A 104 -2.82 7.23 0.41
CA TYR A 104 -2.43 8.40 -0.37
C TYR A 104 -3.26 9.64 -0.01
N SER A 105 -4.56 9.51 0.26
CA SER A 105 -5.39 10.64 0.69
C SER A 105 -4.89 11.23 2.01
N GLY A 106 -4.49 10.39 2.97
CA GLY A 106 -3.86 10.83 4.21
C GLY A 106 -2.57 11.61 3.99
N TYR A 107 -1.69 11.10 3.13
CA TYR A 107 -0.48 11.83 2.72
C TYR A 107 -0.79 13.16 2.04
N ALA A 108 -1.68 13.18 1.05
CA ALA A 108 -1.99 14.37 0.28
C ALA A 108 -2.56 15.48 1.19
N ALA A 109 -3.49 15.15 2.09
CA ALA A 109 -4.05 16.12 3.03
C ALA A 109 -2.98 16.74 3.95
N TYR A 110 -2.07 15.89 4.46
CA TYR A 110 -0.93 16.31 5.27
C TYR A 110 0.05 17.20 4.48
N ARG A 111 0.45 16.74 3.30
CA ARG A 111 1.34 17.45 2.37
C ARG A 111 0.80 18.84 2.07
N ASP A 112 -0.44 18.93 1.63
CA ASP A 112 -1.04 20.17 1.16
C ASP A 112 -1.27 21.15 2.32
N ALA A 113 -1.58 20.64 3.52
CA ALA A 113 -1.64 21.47 4.72
C ALA A 113 -0.25 22.06 5.05
N ARG A 114 0.81 21.24 5.01
CA ARG A 114 2.18 21.70 5.29
C ARG A 114 2.78 22.59 4.20
N GLN A 115 2.32 22.48 2.96
CA GLN A 115 2.75 23.39 1.90
C GLN A 115 2.17 24.80 2.05
N ARG A 116 0.98 24.93 2.66
CA ARG A 116 0.39 26.25 2.97
C ARG A 116 1.10 26.92 4.13
N ASP A 117 1.42 26.15 5.17
CA ASP A 117 2.20 26.62 6.31
C ASP A 117 3.07 25.50 6.86
N ASN A 118 4.38 25.73 6.82
CA ASN A 118 5.39 24.83 7.37
C ASN A 118 6.13 25.44 8.58
N SER A 119 5.62 26.56 9.12
CA SER A 119 6.23 27.20 10.28
C SER A 119 6.20 26.26 11.48
N GLY A 120 7.30 26.23 12.25
CA GLY A 120 7.42 25.38 13.43
C GLY A 120 7.79 23.91 13.16
N PHE A 121 7.82 23.45 11.91
CA PHE A 121 8.29 22.10 11.58
C PHE A 121 9.81 22.04 11.40
N ARG A 122 10.44 20.95 11.87
CA ARG A 122 11.89 20.72 11.72
C ARG A 122 12.27 20.10 10.38
N THR A 123 11.36 19.32 9.81
CA THR A 123 11.53 18.66 8.52
C THR A 123 11.01 19.54 7.38
N PRO A 124 11.47 19.35 6.14
CA PRO A 124 10.86 20.00 5.00
C PRO A 124 9.42 19.49 4.78
N ALA A 125 8.54 20.39 4.32
CA ALA A 125 7.21 20.00 3.87
C ALA A 125 7.33 18.99 2.71
N PRO A 126 6.55 17.90 2.70
CA PRO A 126 6.51 16.99 1.57
C PRO A 126 6.04 17.72 0.30
N ARG A 127 6.53 17.29 -0.88
CA ARG A 127 6.27 18.00 -2.16
C ARG A 127 5.74 17.14 -3.29
N GLU A 128 5.98 15.84 -3.24
CA GLU A 128 5.71 14.95 -4.37
C GLU A 128 4.20 14.78 -4.59
N SER A 129 3.76 14.98 -5.83
CA SER A 129 2.38 14.73 -6.25
C SER A 129 2.16 13.24 -6.54
N LEU A 130 0.89 12.83 -6.72
CA LEU A 130 0.54 11.49 -7.19
C LEU A 130 1.30 11.14 -8.47
N GLY A 131 1.35 12.09 -9.41
CA GLY A 131 2.04 11.90 -10.68
C GLY A 131 3.55 11.78 -10.53
N ASP A 132 4.16 12.45 -9.55
CA ASP A 132 5.60 12.34 -9.32
C ASP A 132 5.96 10.98 -8.72
N LEU A 133 5.18 10.53 -7.75
CA LEU A 133 5.36 9.21 -7.14
C LEU A 133 5.08 8.10 -8.17
N ALA A 134 4.02 8.22 -8.97
CA ALA A 134 3.67 7.24 -9.99
C ALA A 134 4.69 7.14 -11.16
N ARG A 135 5.51 8.18 -11.35
CA ARG A 135 6.63 8.18 -12.31
C ARG A 135 7.92 7.66 -11.69
N ALA A 136 8.01 7.60 -10.36
CA ALA A 136 9.25 7.28 -9.67
C ALA A 136 9.81 5.89 -10.03
N PRO A 137 9.01 4.82 -10.13
CA PRO A 137 9.53 3.49 -10.49
C PRO A 137 10.20 3.42 -11.85
N PHE A 138 9.85 4.33 -12.76
CA PHE A 138 10.39 4.36 -14.13
C PHE A 138 11.49 5.42 -14.30
N SER A 139 11.86 6.11 -13.22
CA SER A 139 12.89 7.14 -13.24
C SER A 139 14.27 6.54 -13.11
N PHE A 140 15.09 6.70 -14.15
CA PHE A 140 16.49 6.27 -14.11
C PHE A 140 17.27 6.89 -12.94
N ASN A 141 16.90 8.10 -12.50
CA ASN A 141 17.55 8.78 -11.37
C ASN A 141 17.38 8.05 -10.02
N TYR A 142 16.33 7.25 -9.87
CA TYR A 142 16.14 6.39 -8.70
C TYR A 142 16.74 5.01 -8.96
N LEU A 143 16.44 4.40 -10.11
CA LEU A 143 16.91 3.05 -10.45
C LEU A 143 18.44 2.92 -10.51
N SER A 144 19.16 3.97 -10.93
CA SER A 144 20.62 3.94 -11.02
C SER A 144 21.33 4.10 -9.66
N ARG A 145 20.59 4.35 -8.57
CA ARG A 145 21.19 4.53 -7.25
C ARG A 145 21.59 3.16 -6.67
N PRO A 146 22.80 3.02 -6.07
CA PRO A 146 23.20 1.79 -5.40
C PRO A 146 22.23 1.34 -4.31
N THR A 147 21.59 2.30 -3.65
CA THR A 147 20.53 2.07 -2.66
C THR A 147 19.23 1.50 -3.24
N THR A 148 19.09 1.47 -4.56
CA THR A 148 17.95 0.86 -5.25
C THR A 148 18.38 -0.41 -6.01
N PHE A 149 19.38 -0.33 -6.91
CA PHE A 149 19.71 -1.48 -7.75
C PHE A 149 20.39 -2.62 -7.00
N ILE A 150 21.13 -2.37 -5.90
CA ILE A 150 21.77 -3.44 -5.13
C ILE A 150 20.71 -4.30 -4.42
N PRO A 151 19.76 -3.73 -3.65
CA PRO A 151 18.65 -4.51 -3.09
C PRO A 151 17.87 -5.30 -4.15
N LEU A 152 17.55 -4.69 -5.29
CA LEU A 152 16.85 -5.39 -6.38
C LEU A 152 17.69 -6.54 -6.96
N ALA A 153 19.00 -6.36 -7.15
CA ALA A 153 19.87 -7.43 -7.63
C ALA A 153 19.96 -8.60 -6.63
N VAL A 154 20.01 -8.29 -5.32
CA VAL A 154 19.97 -9.30 -4.26
C VAL A 154 18.65 -10.06 -4.30
N GLU A 155 17.53 -9.37 -4.41
CA GLU A 155 16.21 -10.00 -4.52
C GLU A 155 16.11 -10.91 -5.74
N VAL A 156 16.50 -10.44 -6.93
CA VAL A 156 16.51 -11.27 -8.16
C VAL A 156 17.37 -12.51 -7.95
N ALA A 157 18.53 -12.39 -7.31
CA ALA A 157 19.38 -13.54 -7.02
C ALA A 157 18.71 -14.53 -6.07
N LEU A 158 18.01 -14.05 -5.04
CA LEU A 158 17.25 -14.88 -4.10
C LEU A 158 16.07 -15.57 -4.80
N LEU A 159 15.25 -14.84 -5.55
CA LEU A 159 14.13 -15.39 -6.31
C LEU A 159 14.60 -16.45 -7.30
N TYR A 160 15.71 -16.20 -8.01
CA TYR A 160 16.31 -17.18 -8.91
C TYR A 160 16.82 -18.43 -8.17
N HIS A 161 17.45 -18.25 -7.01
CA HIS A 161 17.98 -19.35 -6.21
C HIS A 161 16.88 -20.27 -5.69
N TYR A 162 15.73 -19.71 -5.30
CA TYR A 162 14.62 -20.48 -4.72
C TYR A 162 13.55 -20.90 -5.73
N ARG A 163 13.59 -20.50 -7.00
CA ARG A 163 12.49 -20.69 -7.97
C ARG A 163 11.93 -22.12 -8.07
N ASP A 164 12.79 -23.14 -7.92
CA ASP A 164 12.44 -24.55 -8.06
C ASP A 164 12.34 -25.26 -6.68
N SER A 165 12.41 -24.49 -5.58
CA SER A 165 12.32 -25.03 -4.22
C SER A 165 10.87 -25.14 -3.76
N LYS A 166 10.62 -26.01 -2.77
CA LYS A 166 9.33 -26.08 -2.06
C LYS A 166 8.98 -24.80 -1.28
N ASP A 167 9.98 -23.94 -1.06
CA ASP A 167 9.85 -22.69 -0.32
C ASP A 167 9.49 -21.53 -1.28
N ALA A 168 9.42 -21.79 -2.59
CA ALA A 168 9.01 -20.81 -3.59
C ALA A 168 7.50 -20.57 -3.50
N TYR A 169 7.11 -19.30 -3.37
CA TYR A 169 5.70 -18.92 -3.45
C TYR A 169 5.17 -19.11 -4.87
N ALA A 170 3.95 -19.62 -5.01
CA ALA A 170 3.33 -19.94 -6.29
C ALA A 170 1.85 -19.53 -6.35
N ILE A 171 1.47 -18.79 -7.41
CA ILE A 171 0.06 -18.38 -7.64
C ILE A 171 -0.57 -19.29 -8.69
N TYR A 172 -1.52 -20.12 -8.25
CA TYR A 172 -2.35 -20.96 -9.10
C TYR A 172 -3.61 -20.23 -9.50
N ARG A 173 -3.98 -20.31 -10.78
CA ARG A 173 -5.14 -19.61 -11.34
C ARG A 173 -6.19 -20.56 -11.87
N ALA A 174 -7.45 -20.20 -11.68
CA ALA A 174 -8.57 -20.81 -12.37
C ALA A 174 -8.52 -20.53 -13.88
N ASP A 175 -9.27 -21.31 -14.66
CA ASP A 175 -9.31 -21.20 -16.13
C ASP A 175 -9.88 -19.87 -16.63
N ASP A 176 -10.65 -19.18 -15.79
CA ASP A 176 -11.23 -17.87 -16.08
C ASP A 176 -10.27 -16.69 -15.82
N VAL A 177 -9.05 -16.95 -15.36
CA VAL A 177 -7.97 -15.96 -15.20
C VAL A 177 -6.81 -16.35 -16.10
N SER A 178 -6.42 -15.47 -17.01
CA SER A 178 -5.22 -15.67 -17.82
C SER A 178 -3.96 -15.25 -17.05
N GLU A 179 -2.82 -15.81 -17.44
CA GLU A 179 -1.51 -15.38 -16.90
C GLU A 179 -1.24 -13.88 -17.17
N ARG A 180 -1.74 -13.38 -18.31
CA ARG A 180 -1.71 -11.95 -18.63
C ARG A 180 -2.48 -11.11 -17.63
N ASP A 181 -3.65 -11.59 -17.17
CA ASP A 181 -4.45 -10.87 -16.18
C ASP A 181 -3.69 -10.73 -14.86
N LEU A 182 -2.98 -11.79 -14.44
CA LEU A 182 -2.11 -11.75 -13.26
C LEU A 182 -0.94 -10.77 -13.44
N HIS A 183 -0.30 -10.73 -14.60
CA HIS A 183 0.78 -9.75 -14.83
C HIS A 183 0.27 -8.31 -14.87
N VAL A 184 -0.90 -8.05 -15.47
CA VAL A 184 -1.51 -6.72 -15.45
C VAL A 184 -1.87 -6.32 -14.03
N PHE A 185 -2.45 -7.23 -13.25
CA PHE A 185 -2.72 -7.01 -11.83
C PHE A 185 -1.42 -6.73 -11.07
N ASN A 186 -0.39 -7.57 -11.22
CA ASN A 186 0.92 -7.42 -10.56
C ASN A 186 1.56 -6.06 -10.85
N LEU A 187 1.47 -5.56 -12.09
CA LEU A 187 2.04 -4.26 -12.45
C LEU A 187 1.20 -3.09 -11.91
N THR A 188 -0.12 -3.18 -11.94
CA THR A 188 -1.01 -2.06 -11.60
C THR A 188 -1.28 -1.97 -10.10
N ALA A 189 -1.59 -3.08 -9.44
CA ALA A 189 -1.82 -3.14 -8.00
C ALA A 189 -0.58 -2.74 -7.21
N ASN A 190 0.61 -3.19 -7.61
CA ASN A 190 1.84 -2.83 -6.91
C ASN A 190 2.26 -1.38 -7.11
N GLU A 191 1.88 -0.72 -8.21
CA GLU A 191 2.06 0.73 -8.38
C GLU A 191 1.24 1.49 -7.34
N MET A 192 -0.05 1.15 -7.22
CA MET A 192 -0.95 1.76 -6.23
C MET A 192 -0.43 1.54 -4.80
N THR A 193 0.08 0.34 -4.53
CA THR A 193 0.64 -0.04 -3.23
C THR A 193 1.85 0.81 -2.89
N ALA A 194 2.86 0.81 -3.78
CA ALA A 194 4.12 1.44 -3.52
C ALA A 194 3.92 2.95 -3.32
N VAL A 195 3.07 3.56 -4.15
CA VAL A 195 2.68 4.96 -4.02
C VAL A 195 1.93 5.21 -2.71
N GLY A 196 0.86 4.46 -2.44
CA GLY A 196 0.01 4.67 -1.26
C GLY A 196 0.78 4.48 0.05
N GLU A 197 1.45 3.34 0.20
CA GLU A 197 2.20 3.00 1.40
C GLU A 197 3.38 3.95 1.62
N GLU A 198 4.25 4.18 0.64
CA GLU A 198 5.42 5.03 0.88
C GLU A 198 5.02 6.50 1.09
N ALA A 199 3.97 6.98 0.41
CA ALA A 199 3.39 8.29 0.66
C ALA A 199 2.91 8.42 2.12
N PHE A 200 2.15 7.45 2.62
CA PHE A 200 1.61 7.48 3.97
C PHE A 200 2.69 7.26 5.03
N PHE A 201 3.44 6.17 4.95
CA PHE A 201 4.37 5.80 6.00
C PHE A 201 5.64 6.67 6.00
N ARG A 202 6.14 7.11 4.84
CA ARG A 202 7.34 7.96 4.79
C ARG A 202 6.96 9.41 4.67
N GLY A 203 6.21 9.74 3.63
CA GLY A 203 5.81 11.12 3.33
C GLY A 203 4.99 11.77 4.44
N PHE A 204 4.16 10.99 5.16
CA PHE A 204 3.39 11.47 6.30
C PHE A 204 3.96 11.01 7.65
N LEU A 205 3.87 9.73 8.04
CA LEU A 205 4.16 9.31 9.42
C LEU A 205 5.63 9.55 9.81
N ASN A 206 6.59 9.03 9.04
CA ASN A 206 8.02 9.24 9.31
C ASN A 206 8.33 10.74 9.35
N ASN A 207 7.83 11.51 8.37
CA ASN A 207 8.05 12.96 8.31
C ASN A 207 7.51 13.69 9.56
N GLU A 208 6.29 13.36 9.98
CA GLU A 208 5.63 13.98 11.13
C GLU A 208 6.32 13.65 12.45
N PHE A 209 6.60 12.36 12.69
CA PHE A 209 7.27 11.93 13.90
C PHE A 209 8.71 12.44 13.96
N SER A 210 9.42 12.53 12.82
CA SER A 210 10.72 13.19 12.75
C SER A 210 10.64 14.67 13.11
N SER A 211 9.64 15.39 12.60
CA SER A 211 9.48 16.81 12.90
C SER A 211 9.28 17.06 14.40
N ARG A 212 8.45 16.24 15.05
CA ARG A 212 8.12 16.40 16.48
C ARG A 212 9.20 15.88 17.41
N TYR A 213 9.72 14.69 17.13
CA TYR A 213 10.49 13.89 18.08
C TYR A 213 11.90 13.52 17.59
N GLY A 214 12.30 14.04 16.42
CA GLY A 214 13.60 13.82 15.80
C GLY A 214 13.66 12.58 14.91
N ASP A 215 14.63 12.59 13.98
CA ASP A 215 14.78 11.63 12.90
C ASP A 215 14.80 10.16 13.36
N GLY A 216 15.52 9.85 14.44
CA GLY A 216 15.59 8.49 14.98
C GLY A 216 14.22 7.97 15.46
N THR A 217 13.43 8.83 16.11
CA THR A 217 12.07 8.47 16.56
C THR A 217 11.14 8.29 15.37
N GLY A 218 11.19 9.21 14.39
CA GLY A 218 10.39 9.10 13.16
C GLY A 218 10.65 7.81 12.40
N LEU A 219 11.93 7.46 12.27
CA LEU A 219 12.36 6.22 11.64
C LEU A 219 11.81 5.00 12.38
N ALA A 220 12.06 4.90 13.69
CA ALA A 220 11.67 3.73 14.47
C ALA A 220 10.14 3.55 14.52
N VAL A 221 9.40 4.62 14.83
CA VAL A 221 7.94 4.55 14.99
C VAL A 221 7.26 4.23 13.66
N SER A 222 7.62 4.92 12.57
CA SER A 222 7.00 4.65 11.26
C SER A 222 7.29 3.24 10.75
N SER A 223 8.49 2.70 11.03
CA SER A 223 8.87 1.33 10.66
C SER A 223 8.10 0.28 11.43
N VAL A 224 7.91 0.48 12.74
CA VAL A 224 7.11 -0.44 13.57
C VAL A 224 5.63 -0.40 13.17
N ILE A 225 5.05 0.78 12.94
CA ILE A 225 3.65 0.88 12.47
C ILE A 225 3.50 0.20 11.12
N PHE A 226 4.46 0.38 10.20
CA PHE A 226 4.47 -0.31 8.91
C PHE A 226 4.52 -1.84 9.08
N GLY A 227 5.38 -2.36 9.95
CA GLY A 227 5.43 -3.78 10.27
C GLY A 227 4.15 -4.33 10.89
N LEU A 228 3.52 -3.59 11.80
CA LEU A 228 2.25 -3.99 12.43
C LEU A 228 1.06 -3.99 11.46
N ALA A 229 1.15 -3.25 10.35
CA ALA A 229 0.15 -3.28 9.29
C ALA A 229 0.23 -4.54 8.41
N HIS A 230 1.28 -5.35 8.58
CA HIS A 230 1.54 -6.54 7.76
C HIS A 230 1.29 -7.84 8.55
N THR A 231 0.61 -8.79 7.90
CA THR A 231 0.26 -10.08 8.51
C THR A 231 1.21 -11.21 8.10
N GLY A 232 1.89 -11.10 6.95
CA GLY A 232 2.64 -12.20 6.35
C GLY A 232 1.77 -13.23 5.63
N GLN A 233 0.46 -12.98 5.54
CA GLN A 233 -0.46 -13.84 4.82
C GLN A 233 -0.27 -13.68 3.31
N GLY A 234 -0.33 -14.79 2.59
CA GLY A 234 -0.10 -14.81 1.16
C GLY A 234 1.31 -14.37 0.77
N GLN A 235 1.46 -13.73 -0.38
CA GLN A 235 2.76 -13.23 -0.84
C GLN A 235 3.23 -11.94 -0.13
N THR A 236 2.76 -11.66 1.09
CA THR A 236 3.10 -10.43 1.84
C THR A 236 4.22 -10.68 2.85
N ALA A 237 5.01 -9.64 3.13
CA ALA A 237 6.03 -9.71 4.18
C ALA A 237 5.37 -9.89 5.56
N ASN A 238 5.98 -10.70 6.43
CA ASN A 238 5.54 -10.75 7.83
C ASN A 238 5.95 -9.47 8.58
N ALA A 239 5.40 -9.26 9.78
CA ALA A 239 5.63 -8.04 10.55
C ALA A 239 7.11 -7.71 10.79
N LEU A 240 7.98 -8.71 10.98
CA LEU A 240 9.42 -8.50 11.19
C LEU A 240 10.11 -8.07 9.89
N GLN A 241 9.84 -8.77 8.79
CA GLN A 241 10.36 -8.44 7.46
C GLN A 241 9.90 -7.04 7.02
N ALA A 242 8.61 -6.75 7.19
CA ALA A 242 8.03 -5.45 6.90
C ALA A 242 8.65 -4.37 7.79
N THR A 243 8.84 -4.60 9.10
CA THR A 243 9.54 -3.63 9.97
C THR A 243 10.95 -3.34 9.46
N ALA A 244 11.71 -4.36 9.07
CA ALA A 244 13.07 -4.19 8.55
C ALA A 244 13.09 -3.41 7.21
N ALA A 245 12.16 -3.73 6.29
CA ALA A 245 11.96 -2.97 5.06
C ALA A 245 11.56 -1.51 5.37
N GLY A 246 10.66 -1.30 6.32
CA GLY A 246 10.24 0.00 6.80
C GLY A 246 11.40 0.83 7.34
N PHE A 247 12.34 0.22 8.07
CA PHE A 247 13.57 0.87 8.51
C PHE A 247 14.44 1.29 7.32
N TYR A 248 14.59 0.43 6.32
CA TYR A 248 15.37 0.76 5.14
C TYR A 248 14.75 1.92 4.34
N PHE A 249 13.45 1.85 4.05
CA PHE A 249 12.71 2.89 3.34
C PHE A 249 12.65 4.20 4.13
N GLY A 250 12.45 4.13 5.45
CA GLY A 250 12.46 5.29 6.33
C GLY A 250 13.82 5.99 6.37
N TRP A 251 14.91 5.22 6.37
CA TRP A 251 16.27 5.76 6.26
C TRP A 251 16.53 6.38 4.89
N LEU A 252 16.12 5.74 3.78
CA LEU A 252 16.22 6.32 2.44
C LEU A 252 15.50 7.66 2.36
N HIS A 253 14.28 7.72 2.88
CA HIS A 253 13.50 8.94 2.93
C HIS A 253 14.27 10.06 3.66
N GLN A 254 14.78 9.82 4.87
CA GLN A 254 15.53 10.83 5.62
C GLN A 254 16.85 11.22 4.94
N LYS A 255 17.62 10.24 4.46
CA LYS A 255 18.87 10.42 3.72
C LYS A 255 18.69 11.30 2.48
N ASN A 256 17.57 11.14 1.79
CA ASN A 256 17.25 11.89 0.58
C ASN A 256 16.57 13.25 0.86
N GLY A 257 16.66 13.77 2.09
CA GLY A 257 16.05 15.05 2.42
C GLY A 257 14.53 14.98 2.45
N TYR A 258 13.97 13.86 2.91
CA TYR A 258 12.54 13.59 3.05
C TYR A 258 11.78 13.52 1.71
N THR A 259 12.43 13.03 0.64
CA THR A 259 11.76 12.67 -0.62
C THR A 259 11.40 11.20 -0.65
N THR A 260 10.21 10.86 -1.13
CA THR A 260 9.61 9.53 -1.09
C THR A 260 9.89 8.71 -2.36
N GLY A 261 10.21 9.35 -3.48
CA GLY A 261 10.29 8.70 -4.80
C GLY A 261 11.27 7.52 -4.90
N GLU A 262 12.43 7.56 -4.23
CA GLU A 262 13.33 6.40 -4.24
C GLU A 262 12.72 5.19 -3.53
N GLY A 263 12.02 5.42 -2.41
CA GLY A 263 11.30 4.38 -1.69
C GLY A 263 10.20 3.76 -2.55
N VAL A 264 9.40 4.58 -3.24
CA VAL A 264 8.36 4.11 -4.18
C VAL A 264 8.98 3.26 -5.29
N ALA A 265 10.07 3.72 -5.90
CA ALA A 265 10.71 3.00 -7.00
C ALA A 265 11.21 1.62 -6.56
N LEU A 266 11.88 1.55 -5.42
CA LEU A 266 12.37 0.29 -4.89
C LEU A 266 11.22 -0.63 -4.46
N HIS A 267 10.25 -0.14 -3.69
CA HIS A 267 9.11 -0.92 -3.23
C HIS A 267 8.30 -1.50 -4.41
N TYR A 268 8.02 -0.68 -5.43
CA TYR A 268 7.33 -1.13 -6.64
C TYR A 268 8.04 -2.31 -7.30
N TRP A 269 9.32 -2.16 -7.62
CA TRP A 269 10.05 -3.21 -8.34
C TRP A 269 10.25 -4.45 -7.49
N PHE A 270 10.41 -4.30 -6.18
CA PHE A 270 10.46 -5.43 -5.27
C PHE A 270 9.19 -6.28 -5.38
N ASN A 271 8.02 -5.66 -5.20
CA ASN A 271 6.76 -6.40 -5.29
C ASN A 271 6.51 -6.97 -6.69
N VAL A 272 6.84 -6.23 -7.75
CA VAL A 272 6.66 -6.69 -9.14
C VAL A 272 7.53 -7.90 -9.44
N LEU A 273 8.80 -7.91 -9.01
CA LEU A 273 9.72 -9.02 -9.23
C LEU A 273 9.26 -10.26 -8.46
N ALA A 274 8.91 -10.08 -7.18
CA ALA A 274 8.40 -11.16 -6.36
C ALA A 274 7.09 -11.74 -6.95
N GLY A 275 6.15 -10.88 -7.36
CA GLY A 275 4.88 -11.32 -7.97
C GLY A 275 5.08 -11.99 -9.33
N ALA A 276 6.02 -11.51 -10.15
CA ALA A 276 6.37 -12.17 -11.41
C ALA A 276 6.96 -13.57 -11.18
N ALA A 277 7.81 -13.73 -10.16
CA ALA A 277 8.32 -15.04 -9.76
C ALA A 277 7.19 -15.96 -9.27
N ALA A 278 6.27 -15.44 -8.45
CA ALA A 278 5.13 -16.21 -7.96
C ALA A 278 4.19 -16.69 -9.07
N ILE A 279 3.93 -15.85 -10.08
CA ILE A 279 3.16 -16.23 -11.27
C ILE A 279 3.89 -17.32 -12.06
N HIS A 280 5.22 -17.19 -12.21
CA HIS A 280 6.04 -18.16 -12.94
C HIS A 280 6.07 -19.54 -12.27
N ASN A 281 6.19 -19.59 -10.95
CA ASN A 281 6.19 -20.83 -10.18
C ASN A 281 4.80 -21.46 -10.07
N GLY A 282 3.76 -20.67 -10.37
CA GLY A 282 2.37 -21.06 -10.38
C GLY A 282 1.95 -21.86 -11.60
N GLY A 283 0.64 -22.01 -11.76
CA GLY A 283 0.06 -22.79 -12.87
C GLY A 283 -1.45 -22.66 -12.94
N ARG A 284 -2.08 -23.54 -13.72
CA ARG A 284 -3.54 -23.69 -13.70
C ARG A 284 -3.96 -24.76 -12.72
N ALA A 285 -5.04 -24.51 -11.99
CA ALA A 285 -5.67 -25.50 -11.12
C ALA A 285 -7.19 -25.26 -11.08
N GLU A 286 -7.95 -26.31 -10.76
CA GLU A 286 -9.38 -26.20 -10.44
C GLU A 286 -9.57 -26.48 -8.94
N LEU A 287 -10.27 -25.58 -8.24
CA LEU A 287 -10.75 -25.85 -6.88
C LEU A 287 -11.92 -26.82 -6.97
N LEU A 288 -11.68 -28.09 -6.65
CA LEU A 288 -12.72 -29.11 -6.53
C LEU A 288 -13.46 -28.94 -5.21
N HIS A 289 -14.62 -28.28 -5.21
CA HIS A 289 -15.55 -28.35 -4.09
C HIS A 289 -16.26 -29.71 -4.09
N ILE A 290 -15.68 -30.68 -3.38
CA ILE A 290 -16.36 -31.95 -3.11
C ILE A 290 -17.35 -31.70 -1.97
N GLN A 291 -18.61 -31.41 -2.32
CA GLN A 291 -19.71 -31.51 -1.36
C GLN A 291 -19.99 -33.00 -1.12
N LEU A 292 -19.47 -33.53 -0.02
CA LEU A 292 -19.86 -34.87 0.44
C LEU A 292 -21.23 -34.75 1.13
N PRO A 293 -22.27 -35.45 0.64
CA PRO A 293 -23.53 -35.55 1.36
C PRO A 293 -23.33 -36.49 2.55
N PHE A 294 -23.19 -35.93 3.75
CA PHE A 294 -23.38 -36.67 4.99
C PHE A 294 -24.37 -35.93 5.89
#